data_AF-S7PRY1-F1
#
_entry.id   AF-S7PRY1-F1
#
_cell.length_a   1.000
_cell.length_b   1.000
_cell.length_c   1.000
_cell.angle_alpha   90.00
_cell.angle_beta   90.00
_cell.angle_gamma   90.00
#
_symmetry.space_group_name_H-M   'P 1'
#
loop_
_entity.id
_entity.type
_entity.pdbx_description
1 polymer ?
#
loop_
_entity_poly.entity_id
_entity_poly.type
_entity_poly.pdbx_seq_one_letter_code
_entity_poly.pdbx_strand_id
1 'polypeptide(L)'
;MRRPRLAAYTARLRTDAHSTPALLLAHAYVRYLGDLSSGQTIKRHLAKAYALDPADGAGVQFYVFQQPGTSAAPGTLAHQGVVLRGHGQGRQRRRAAQAAMLQEANVMFTLNAGLFDALRTPANGKPPLQLRPSSPVLGNPTTPVSPSCTVTGSRLRLYDAPA
;
A
#
# COMPACT_ATOMS: atom_id res chain seq x y z
N MET A 1 -15.81 0.00 -18.09
CA MET A 1 -16.17 1.18 -17.27
C MET A 1 -15.04 1.49 -16.30
N ARG A 2 -14.43 2.69 -16.35
CA ARG A 2 -13.50 3.15 -15.30
C ARG A 2 -14.33 3.55 -14.07
N ARG A 3 -14.03 2.98 -12.90
CA ARG A 3 -14.69 3.34 -11.63
C ARG A 3 -14.15 4.70 -11.18
N PRO A 4 -14.96 5.79 -11.10
CA PRO A 4 -14.45 7.15 -10.88
C PRO A 4 -13.72 7.30 -9.54
N ARG A 5 -14.18 6.63 -8.48
CA ARG A 5 -13.50 6.62 -7.17
C ARG A 5 -12.13 5.96 -7.22
N LEU A 6 -12.01 4.85 -7.95
CA LEU A 6 -10.72 4.18 -8.19
C LEU A 6 -9.78 5.06 -9.04
N ALA A 7 -10.32 5.76 -10.03
CA ALA A 7 -9.55 6.70 -10.83
C ALA A 7 -9.01 7.86 -9.98
N ALA A 8 -9.83 8.44 -9.09
CA ALA A 8 -9.38 9.49 -8.17
C ALA A 8 -8.29 8.98 -7.21
N TYR A 9 -8.48 7.79 -6.63
CA TYR A 9 -7.50 7.16 -5.75
C TYR A 9 -6.15 6.96 -6.45
N THR A 10 -6.17 6.33 -7.63
CA THR A 10 -4.95 6.02 -8.40
C THR A 10 -4.30 7.27 -8.99
N ALA A 11 -5.08 8.31 -9.32
CA ALA A 11 -4.54 9.60 -9.73
C ALA A 11 -3.77 10.27 -8.60
N ARG A 12 -4.31 10.30 -7.36
CA ARG A 12 -3.61 10.87 -6.20
C ARG A 12 -2.29 10.16 -5.92
N LEU A 13 -2.30 8.83 -5.89
CA LEU A 13 -1.07 8.02 -5.76
C LEU A 13 -0.01 8.40 -6.80
N ARG A 14 -0.42 8.53 -8.07
CA ARG A 14 0.48 8.90 -9.16
C ARG A 14 0.98 10.33 -8.99
N THR A 15 0.12 11.28 -8.66
CA THR A 15 0.52 12.67 -8.41
C THR A 15 1.61 12.72 -7.35
N ASP A 16 1.39 12.11 -6.19
CA ASP A 16 2.37 12.15 -5.09
C ASP A 16 3.66 11.40 -5.45
N ALA A 17 3.57 10.30 -6.20
CA ALA A 17 4.75 9.59 -6.68
C ALA A 17 5.65 10.43 -7.61
N HIS A 18 5.08 11.38 -8.36
CA HIS A 18 5.84 12.24 -9.26
C HIS A 18 6.23 13.57 -8.61
N SER A 19 5.36 14.19 -7.81
CA SER A 19 5.58 15.52 -7.25
C SER A 19 6.24 15.51 -5.88
N THR A 20 5.89 14.56 -5.01
CA THR A 20 6.38 14.53 -3.62
C THR A 20 6.43 13.09 -3.09
N PRO A 21 7.42 12.28 -3.52
CA PRO A 21 7.48 10.84 -3.20
C PRO A 21 7.46 10.52 -1.70
N ALA A 22 7.94 11.44 -0.86
CA ALA A 22 7.89 11.29 0.60
C ALA A 22 6.45 11.12 1.14
N LEU A 23 5.45 11.67 0.46
CA LEU A 23 4.05 11.55 0.84
C LEU A 23 3.51 10.13 0.63
N LEU A 24 4.13 9.30 -0.22
CA LEU A 24 3.75 7.89 -0.38
C LEU A 24 3.85 7.10 0.93
N LEU A 25 4.65 7.55 1.90
CA LEU A 25 4.67 6.94 3.22
C LEU A 25 3.31 7.04 3.91
N ALA A 26 2.57 8.14 3.75
CA ALA A 26 1.23 8.28 4.32
C ALA A 26 0.26 7.26 3.69
N HIS A 27 0.38 7.00 2.39
CA HIS A 27 -0.41 5.98 1.68
C HIS A 27 -0.12 4.58 2.20
N ALA A 28 1.17 4.23 2.30
CA ALA A 28 1.62 2.96 2.83
C ALA A 28 1.18 2.77 4.29
N TYR A 29 1.29 3.82 5.11
CA TYR A 29 0.87 3.80 6.51
C TYR A 29 -0.63 3.50 6.64
N VAL A 30 -1.49 4.26 5.95
CA VAL A 30 -2.95 4.10 6.04
C VAL A 30 -3.38 2.70 5.55
N ARG A 31 -2.80 2.19 4.45
CA ARG A 31 -3.18 0.89 3.90
C ARG A 31 -2.58 -0.27 4.70
N TYR A 32 -1.26 -0.34 4.81
CA TYR A 32 -0.61 -1.53 5.38
C TYR A 32 -0.81 -1.68 6.88
N LEU A 33 -0.81 -0.60 7.67
CA LEU A 33 -1.16 -0.75 9.08
C LEU A 33 -2.63 -1.09 9.28
N GLY A 34 -3.51 -0.57 8.40
CA GLY A 34 -4.92 -0.95 8.39
C GLY A 34 -5.12 -2.43 8.10
N ASP A 35 -4.42 -2.95 7.10
CA ASP A 35 -4.50 -4.36 6.70
C ASP A 35 -3.86 -5.30 7.75
N LEU A 36 -2.75 -4.90 8.39
CA LEU A 36 -2.12 -5.66 9.48
C LEU A 36 -2.95 -5.67 10.78
N SER A 37 -3.72 -4.61 11.05
CA SER A 37 -4.56 -4.50 12.24
C SER A 37 -6.00 -4.96 11.98
N SER A 38 -6.80 -4.13 11.31
CA SER A 38 -8.23 -4.36 11.08
C SER A 38 -8.50 -5.35 9.94
N GLY A 39 -7.56 -5.51 9.00
CA GLY A 39 -7.65 -6.49 7.91
C GLY A 39 -7.78 -7.93 8.41
N GLN A 40 -7.22 -8.26 9.57
CA GLN A 40 -7.37 -9.59 10.18
C GLN A 40 -8.81 -9.87 10.61
N THR A 41 -9.55 -8.85 11.03
CA THR A 41 -10.99 -8.97 11.30
C THR A 41 -11.76 -9.19 10.00
N ILE A 42 -11.43 -8.45 8.94
CA ILE A 42 -12.08 -8.61 7.62
C ILE A 42 -11.82 -10.03 7.06
N LYS A 43 -10.59 -10.53 7.16
CA LYS A 43 -10.21 -11.90 6.78
C LYS A 43 -11.14 -12.93 7.42
N ARG A 44 -11.34 -12.84 8.75
CA ARG A 44 -12.21 -13.77 9.50
C ARG A 44 -13.67 -13.69 9.02
N HIS A 45 -14.18 -12.49 8.77
CA HIS A 45 -15.55 -12.30 8.28
C HIS A 45 -15.73 -12.87 6.88
N LEU A 46 -14.76 -12.64 5.96
CA LEU A 46 -14.81 -13.20 4.60
C LEU A 46 -14.77 -14.73 4.61
N ALA A 47 -13.84 -15.32 5.36
CA ALA A 47 -13.73 -16.77 5.45
C ALA A 47 -15.04 -17.40 5.95
N LYS A 48 -15.67 -16.80 6.97
CA LYS A 48 -16.96 -17.26 7.49
C LYS A 48 -18.10 -17.06 6.49
N ALA A 49 -18.21 -15.88 5.87
CA ALA A 49 -19.31 -15.53 4.99
C ALA A 49 -19.34 -16.37 3.70
N TYR A 50 -18.17 -16.81 3.23
CA TYR A 50 -18.03 -17.58 1.99
C TYR A 50 -17.59 -19.03 2.20
N ALA A 51 -17.57 -19.52 3.44
CA ALA A 51 -17.15 -20.88 3.80
C ALA A 51 -15.78 -21.27 3.20
N LEU A 52 -14.81 -20.36 3.27
CA LEU A 52 -13.46 -20.58 2.76
C LEU A 52 -12.64 -21.41 3.76
N ASP A 53 -11.77 -22.27 3.24
CA ASP A 53 -10.85 -23.05 4.07
C ASP A 53 -9.78 -22.12 4.68
N PRO A 54 -9.68 -22.05 6.02
CA PRO A 54 -8.64 -21.25 6.67
C PRO A 54 -7.21 -21.75 6.41
N ALA A 55 -7.04 -23.02 6.05
CA ALA A 55 -5.74 -23.69 5.93
C ALA A 55 -5.02 -23.37 4.61
N ASP A 56 -5.76 -23.20 3.51
CA ASP A 56 -5.18 -22.90 2.19
C ASP A 56 -5.04 -21.38 1.92
N GLY A 57 -5.81 -20.56 2.64
CA GLY A 57 -5.89 -19.12 2.48
C GLY A 57 -6.53 -18.67 1.16
N ALA A 58 -7.06 -19.58 0.35
CA ALA A 58 -7.68 -19.29 -0.93
C ALA A 58 -8.84 -18.30 -0.76
N GLY A 59 -8.87 -17.26 -1.60
CA GLY A 59 -9.87 -16.19 -1.52
C GLY A 59 -9.60 -15.11 -0.45
N VAL A 60 -8.62 -15.30 0.46
CA VAL A 60 -8.23 -14.31 1.49
C VAL A 60 -6.74 -14.01 1.54
N GLN A 61 -5.97 -14.43 0.53
CA GLN A 61 -4.51 -14.26 0.45
C GLN A 61 -4.03 -12.83 0.64
N PHE A 62 -4.84 -11.84 0.29
CA PHE A 62 -4.55 -10.43 0.52
C PHE A 62 -4.28 -10.09 2.01
N TYR A 63 -4.90 -10.83 2.93
CA TYR A 63 -4.75 -10.65 4.38
C TYR A 63 -3.80 -11.67 5.03
N VAL A 64 -3.00 -12.38 4.22
CA VAL A 64 -2.00 -13.33 4.71
C VAL A 64 -0.63 -12.67 4.62
N PHE A 65 -0.13 -12.20 5.76
CA PHE A 65 1.19 -11.59 5.89
C PHE A 65 2.13 -12.55 6.62
N GLN A 66 3.22 -12.97 5.98
CA GLN A 66 4.27 -13.71 6.67
C GLN A 66 5.05 -12.75 7.56
N GLN A 67 5.19 -13.08 8.84
CA GLN A 67 6.06 -12.31 9.73
C GLN A 67 7.52 -12.55 9.35
N PRO A 68 8.33 -11.50 9.09
CA PRO A 68 9.77 -11.67 9.01
C PRO A 68 10.30 -11.94 10.42
N GLY A 69 10.58 -13.21 10.73
CA GLY A 69 11.54 -13.71 11.73
C GLY A 69 11.54 -13.14 13.16
N THR A 70 10.59 -12.31 13.54
CA THR A 70 10.55 -11.62 14.83
C THR A 70 9.25 -11.97 15.52
N SER A 71 9.35 -12.59 16.69
CA SER A 71 8.25 -13.07 17.54
C SER A 71 7.39 -11.94 18.15
N ALA A 72 7.25 -10.81 17.46
CA ALA A 72 6.35 -9.75 17.85
C ALA A 72 4.92 -10.14 17.47
N ALA A 73 4.03 -10.24 18.48
CA ALA A 73 2.62 -10.52 18.27
C ALA A 73 2.02 -9.57 17.22
N PRO A 74 1.03 -10.00 16.41
CA PRO A 74 0.46 -9.20 15.31
C PRO A 74 -0.03 -7.79 15.70
N GLY A 75 -0.32 -7.56 16.99
CA GLY A 75 -0.72 -6.24 17.52
C GLY A 75 0.44 -5.28 17.84
N THR A 76 1.68 -5.76 17.97
CA THR A 76 2.81 -4.94 18.44
C THR A 76 3.39 -4.05 17.34
N LEU A 77 3.26 -4.46 16.07
CA LEU A 77 3.76 -3.69 14.91
C LEU A 77 2.91 -2.45 14.60
N ALA A 78 1.63 -2.42 14.99
CA ALA A 78 0.75 -1.28 14.77
C ALA A 78 1.16 -0.03 15.56
N HIS A 79 1.95 -0.19 16.62
CA HIS A 79 2.38 0.91 17.50
C HIS A 79 3.78 1.47 17.19
N GLN A 80 4.51 0.91 16.22
CA GLN A 80 5.82 1.42 15.85
C GLN A 80 5.67 2.61 14.90
N GLY A 81 5.54 3.80 15.46
CA GLY A 81 5.49 5.05 14.71
C GLY A 81 6.74 5.21 13.84
N VAL A 82 6.56 5.47 12.55
CA VAL A 82 7.67 5.78 11.64
C VAL A 82 8.22 7.17 12.00
N VAL A 83 9.33 7.21 12.72
CA VAL A 83 10.04 8.47 12.98
C VAL A 83 10.89 8.80 11.77
N LEU A 84 10.38 9.68 10.90
CA LEU A 84 11.20 10.32 9.88
C LEU A 84 12.20 11.27 10.54
N ARG A 85 13.39 10.75 10.81
CA ARG A 85 14.51 11.52 11.32
C ARG A 85 15.39 11.93 10.13
N GLY A 86 15.05 13.05 9.50
CA GLY A 86 15.96 13.70 8.55
C GLY A 86 17.16 14.29 9.28
N HIS A 87 18.38 13.87 8.92
CA HIS A 87 19.60 14.55 9.36
C HIS A 87 19.60 16.00 8.84
N GLY A 88 19.86 16.98 9.70
CA GLY A 88 20.15 18.36 9.30
C GLY A 88 18.97 19.29 8.99
N GLN A 89 17.71 18.89 9.20
CA GLN A 89 16.55 19.76 8.93
C GLN A 89 16.11 20.52 10.19
N GLY A 90 16.05 21.86 10.12
CA GLY A 90 15.56 22.71 11.20
C GLY A 90 14.14 22.33 11.67
N ARG A 91 13.84 22.57 12.96
CA ARG A 91 12.58 22.17 13.63
C ARG A 91 11.32 22.53 12.84
N GLN A 92 11.30 23.70 12.21
CA GLN A 92 10.16 24.18 11.43
C GLN A 92 9.88 23.34 10.17
N ARG A 93 10.93 22.96 9.43
CA ARG A 93 10.80 22.11 8.23
C ARG A 93 10.29 20.72 8.59
N ARG A 94 10.76 20.16 9.70
CA ARG A 94 10.28 18.85 10.19
C ARG A 94 8.79 18.91 10.54
N ARG A 95 8.34 19.97 11.21
CA ARG A 95 6.91 20.17 11.51
C ARG A 95 6.07 20.33 10.25
N ALA A 96 6.55 21.07 9.25
CA ALA A 96 5.87 21.22 7.98
C ALA A 96 5.75 19.88 7.23
N ALA A 97 6.81 19.07 7.21
CA ALA A 97 6.79 17.73 6.60
C ALA A 97 5.81 16.78 7.33
N GLN A 98 5.81 16.79 8.66
CA GLN A 98 4.85 16.02 9.47
C GLN A 98 3.41 16.45 9.20
N ALA A 99 3.15 17.75 9.13
CA ALA A 99 1.83 18.28 8.82
C ALA A 99 1.36 17.85 7.41
N ALA A 100 2.25 17.91 6.41
CA ALA A 100 1.94 17.46 5.06
C ALA A 100 1.59 15.96 5.01
N MET A 101 2.31 15.12 5.77
CA MET A 101 2.01 13.69 5.87
C MET A 101 0.68 13.39 6.56
N LEU A 102 0.35 14.12 7.62
CA LEU A 102 -0.94 14.01 8.30
C LEU A 102 -2.09 14.42 7.37
N GLN A 103 -1.91 15.51 6.62
CA GLN A 103 -2.88 15.94 5.61
C GLN A 103 -3.05 14.89 4.52
N GLU A 104 -1.96 14.31 4.03
CA GLU A 104 -2.01 13.23 3.04
C GLU A 104 -2.74 12.00 3.58
N ALA A 105 -2.48 11.60 4.83
CA ALA A 105 -3.15 10.48 5.46
C ALA A 105 -4.68 10.70 5.51
N ASN A 106 -5.13 11.91 5.86
CA ASN A 106 -6.55 12.27 5.87
C ASN A 106 -7.19 12.21 4.47
N VAL A 107 -6.48 12.68 3.44
CA VAL A 107 -6.91 12.53 2.04
C VAL A 107 -7.05 11.05 1.69
N MET A 108 -6.08 10.22 2.08
CA MET A 108 -6.13 8.79 1.84
C MET A 108 -7.27 8.09 2.56
N PHE A 109 -7.58 8.45 3.81
CA PHE A 109 -8.78 7.95 4.50
C PHE A 109 -10.06 8.30 3.73
N THR A 110 -10.16 9.54 3.22
CA THR A 110 -11.31 10.00 2.44
C THR A 110 -11.45 9.23 1.13
N LEU A 111 -10.35 9.03 0.41
CA LEU A 111 -10.32 8.27 -0.84
C LEU A 111 -10.67 6.79 -0.63
N ASN A 112 -10.16 6.18 0.45
CA ASN A 112 -10.52 4.81 0.86
C ASN A 112 -12.01 4.69 1.18
N ALA A 113 -12.57 5.61 1.96
CA ALA A 113 -14.01 5.63 2.24
C ALA A 113 -14.84 5.73 0.94
N GLY A 114 -14.42 6.59 0.01
CA GLY A 114 -15.04 6.71 -1.30
C GLY A 114 -14.99 5.42 -2.14
N LEU A 115 -13.98 4.58 -1.98
CA LEU A 115 -13.94 3.26 -2.62
C LEU A 115 -15.03 2.34 -2.06
N PHE A 116 -15.22 2.31 -0.75
CA PHE A 116 -16.30 1.52 -0.12
C PHE A 116 -17.68 2.01 -0.56
N ASP A 117 -17.89 3.31 -0.65
CA ASP A 117 -19.16 3.87 -1.12
C ASP A 117 -19.46 3.48 -2.58
N ALA A 118 -18.45 3.40 -3.44
CA ALA A 118 -18.63 2.89 -4.80
C ALA A 118 -18.94 1.39 -4.89
N LEU A 119 -18.67 0.63 -3.83
CA LEU A 119 -18.97 -0.80 -3.73
C LEU A 119 -20.31 -1.08 -3.03
N ARG A 120 -20.90 -0.08 -2.37
CA ARG A 120 -22.25 -0.22 -1.80
C ARG A 120 -23.24 -0.51 -2.92
N THR A 121 -24.00 -1.58 -2.76
CA THR A 121 -25.13 -1.88 -3.64
C THR A 121 -26.22 -0.83 -3.36
N PRO A 122 -26.82 -0.19 -4.39
CA PRO A 122 -27.97 0.68 -4.16
C PRO A 122 -29.12 -0.14 -3.54
N ALA A 123 -29.94 0.52 -2.70
CA ALA A 123 -31.05 -0.11 -1.97
C ALA A 123 -32.09 -0.80 -2.88
N ASN A 124 -32.11 -0.48 -4.17
CA ASN A 124 -32.98 -1.08 -5.17
C ASN A 124 -32.20 -2.11 -6.00
N GLY A 125 -32.45 -3.40 -5.72
CA GLY A 125 -32.22 -4.56 -6.62
C GLY A 125 -30.88 -4.65 -7.37
N LYS A 126 -29.98 -5.53 -6.91
CA LYS A 126 -28.68 -5.86 -7.55
C LYS A 126 -28.78 -6.11 -9.06
N PRO A 127 -27.97 -5.45 -9.91
CA PRO A 127 -27.22 -6.19 -10.91
C PRO A 127 -26.07 -6.93 -10.19
N PRO A 128 -25.75 -8.18 -10.57
CA PRO A 128 -24.61 -8.87 -10.00
C PRO A 128 -23.35 -8.04 -10.23
N LEU A 129 -22.49 -7.95 -9.22
CA LEU A 129 -21.09 -7.58 -9.43
C LEU A 129 -20.53 -8.61 -10.42
N GLN A 130 -20.55 -8.30 -11.70
CA GLN A 130 -19.88 -9.09 -12.72
C GLN A 130 -18.38 -8.95 -12.46
N LEU A 131 -17.87 -9.83 -11.60
CA LEU A 131 -16.45 -10.09 -11.43
C LEU A 131 -15.98 -10.75 -12.71
N ARG A 132 -15.67 -9.95 -13.73
CA ARG A 132 -14.77 -10.41 -14.78
C ARG A 132 -13.41 -10.60 -14.11
N PRO A 133 -12.77 -11.78 -14.22
CA PRO A 133 -11.40 -11.91 -13.77
C PRO A 133 -10.58 -10.84 -14.48
N SER A 134 -10.05 -9.88 -13.71
CA SER A 134 -9.12 -8.92 -14.25
C SER A 134 -7.86 -9.70 -14.63
N SER A 135 -7.45 -9.63 -15.89
CA SER A 135 -6.09 -10.01 -16.27
C SER A 135 -5.13 -9.30 -15.30
N PRO A 136 -4.10 -9.98 -14.78
CA PRO A 136 -3.21 -9.38 -13.81
C PRO A 136 -2.55 -8.14 -14.43
N VAL A 137 -3.02 -6.95 -14.04
CA VAL A 137 -2.48 -5.66 -14.51
C VAL A 137 -1.01 -5.49 -14.12
N LEU A 138 -0.54 -6.26 -13.13
CA LEU A 138 0.82 -6.24 -12.61
C LEU A 138 1.65 -7.49 -12.93
N GLY A 139 1.20 -8.35 -13.86
CA GLY A 139 1.85 -9.63 -14.09
C GLY A 139 1.69 -10.59 -12.90
N ASN A 140 2.22 -11.79 -13.05
CA ASN A 140 2.13 -12.84 -12.04
C ASN A 140 3.14 -12.55 -10.91
N PRO A 141 2.73 -12.46 -9.63
CA PRO A 141 3.62 -12.10 -8.51
C PRO A 141 4.79 -13.07 -8.29
N THR A 142 4.75 -14.25 -8.91
CA THR A 142 5.83 -15.26 -8.88
C THR A 142 6.81 -15.17 -10.04
N THR A 143 6.61 -14.26 -11.01
CA THR A 143 7.58 -14.08 -12.09
C THR A 143 8.64 -13.07 -11.66
N PRO A 144 9.92 -13.45 -11.54
CA PRO A 144 10.98 -12.47 -11.28
C PRO A 144 11.03 -11.50 -12.46
N VAL A 145 10.95 -10.20 -12.17
CA VAL A 145 11.27 -9.17 -13.15
C VAL A 145 12.74 -9.33 -13.53
N SER A 146 12.99 -9.80 -14.76
CA SER A 146 14.35 -9.86 -15.30
C SER A 146 14.94 -8.45 -15.28
N PRO A 147 16.14 -8.24 -14.73
CA PRO A 147 16.81 -6.95 -14.83
C PRO A 147 17.32 -6.78 -16.26
N SER A 148 16.51 -6.23 -17.16
CA SER A 148 17.02 -5.65 -18.40
C SER A 148 17.61 -4.28 -18.09
N CYS A 149 18.77 -4.28 -17.42
CA CYS A 149 19.67 -3.14 -17.41
C CYS A 149 20.99 -3.60 -18.02
N THR A 150 21.09 -3.49 -19.34
CA THR A 150 22.35 -3.63 -20.06
C THR A 150 23.17 -2.38 -19.76
N VAL A 151 23.99 -2.43 -18.70
CA VAL A 151 25.07 -1.45 -18.50
C VAL A 151 26.17 -1.82 -19.49
N THR A 152 26.17 -1.18 -20.66
CA THR A 152 27.32 -1.18 -21.56
C THR A 152 28.49 -0.53 -20.82
N GLY A 153 29.58 -1.29 -20.71
CA GLY A 153 30.74 -0.92 -19.91
C GLY A 153 31.43 0.35 -20.40
N SER A 154 31.56 1.31 -19.48
CA SER A 154 32.62 2.31 -19.54
C SER A 154 33.32 2.34 -18.19
N ARG A 155 34.54 1.79 -18.18
CA ARG A 155 35.53 1.78 -17.10
C ARG A 155 35.60 3.16 -16.44
N LEU A 156 35.17 3.30 -15.18
CA LEU A 156 35.55 4.46 -14.36
C LEU A 156 36.65 4.05 -13.39
N ARG A 157 37.76 4.79 -13.44
CA ARG A 157 38.95 4.57 -12.62
C ARG A 157 38.64 4.77 -11.13
N LEU A 158 39.28 3.92 -10.34
CA LEU A 158 39.42 3.98 -8.89
C LEU A 158 40.05 5.32 -8.49
N TYR A 159 39.48 5.99 -7.49
CA TYR A 159 40.04 7.20 -6.88
C TYR A 159 41.28 6.86 -6.05
N ASP A 160 42.38 7.58 -6.30
CA ASP A 160 43.56 7.66 -5.45
C ASP A 160 43.25 8.40 -4.13
N ALA A 161 43.83 7.92 -3.03
CA ALA A 161 43.80 8.57 -1.72
C ALA A 161 44.94 9.60 -1.59
N PRO A 162 44.75 10.77 -0.97
CA PRO A 162 45.84 11.69 -0.69
C PRO A 162 46.62 11.29 0.58
N ALA A 163 47.91 11.64 0.55
CA ALA A 163 48.96 11.36 1.54
C ALA A 163 48.75 12.04 2.90
#